data_AF-A0A850A1B7-F1
#
_entry.id   AF-A0A850A1B7-F1
#
_cell.length_a   1.000
_cell.length_b   1.000
_cell.length_c   1.000
_cell.angle_alpha   90.00
_cell.angle_beta   90.00
_cell.angle_gamma   90.00
#
_symmetry.space_group_name_H-M   'P 1'
#
loop_
_entity.id
_entity.type
_entity.pdbx_description
1 polymer ?
#
loop_
_entity_poly.entity_id
_entity_poly.type
_entity_poly.pdbx_seq_one_letter_code
_entity_poly.pdbx_strand_id
1 'polypeptide(L)' 'LLAGASLTADQIQAAARTAAAESRPIDDAKGSAWYRRHMVEVLVRRALTSLGGGA' A
#
# COMPACT_ATOMS: atom_id res chain seq x y z
N LEU A 1 -10.79 4.71 -5.76
CA LEU A 1 -10.87 4.63 -4.28
C LEU A 1 -10.55 5.98 -3.63
N LEU A 2 -9.37 6.57 -3.85
CA LEU A 2 -8.93 7.74 -3.08
C LEU A 2 -9.35 9.12 -3.62
N ALA A 3 -9.58 9.27 -4.92
CA ALA A 3 -9.91 10.57 -5.51
C ALA A 3 -11.23 11.12 -4.92
N GLY A 4 -11.14 12.29 -4.28
CA GLY A 4 -12.28 12.94 -3.62
C GLY A 4 -12.70 12.34 -2.27
N ALA A 5 -12.00 11.31 -1.78
CA ALA A 5 -12.28 10.68 -0.49
C ALA A 5 -11.42 11.26 0.64
N SER A 6 -11.97 11.33 1.85
CA SER A 6 -11.18 11.62 3.06
C SER A 6 -10.23 10.46 3.36
N LEU A 7 -8.99 10.77 3.73
CA LEU A 7 -7.96 9.80 4.10
C LEU A 7 -8.20 9.25 5.52
N THR A 8 -9.25 8.45 5.69
CA THR A 8 -9.49 7.71 6.93
C THR A 8 -8.61 6.46 7.00
N ALA A 9 -8.39 5.92 8.21
CA ALA A 9 -7.61 4.70 8.39
C ALA A 9 -8.12 3.52 7.54
N ASP A 10 -9.44 3.36 7.44
CA ASP A 10 -10.07 2.31 6.64
C ASP A 10 -9.84 2.50 5.14
N GLN A 11 -9.95 3.74 4.63
CA GLN A 11 -9.69 4.05 3.23
C GLN A 11 -8.21 3.85 2.87
N ILE A 12 -7.30 4.24 3.77
CA ILE A 12 -5.87 4.01 3.63
C ILE A 12 -5.58 2.51 3.54
N GLN A 13 -6.14 1.72 4.45
CA GLN A 13 -5.94 0.27 4.47
C GLN A 13 -6.54 -0.40 3.23
N ALA A 14 -7.73 0.02 2.78
CA ALA A 14 -8.34 -0.48 1.57
C ALA A 14 -7.47 -0.21 0.34
N ALA A 15 -6.98 1.03 0.18
CA ALA A 15 -6.09 1.41 -0.91
C ALA A 15 -4.77 0.62 -0.89
N ALA A 16 -4.18 0.41 0.29
CA ALA A 16 -2.97 -0.39 0.46
C ALA A 16 -3.15 -1.84 -0.02
N ARG A 17 -4.25 -2.49 0.39
CA ARG A 17 -4.57 -3.85 -0.05
C ARG A 17 -4.83 -3.93 -1.55
N THR A 18 -5.56 -2.96 -2.12
CA THR A 18 -5.81 -2.90 -3.56
C THR A 18 -4.51 -2.76 -4.35
N ALA A 19 -3.63 -1.85 -3.95
CA ALA A 19 -2.33 -1.66 -4.61
C ALA A 19 -1.48 -2.94 -4.58
N ALA A 20 -1.46 -3.65 -3.45
CA ALA A 20 -0.76 -4.93 -3.34
C ALA A 20 -1.40 -6.01 -4.23
N ALA A 21 -2.74 -6.12 -4.24
CA ALA A 21 -3.44 -7.09 -5.07
C ALA A 21 -3.22 -6.87 -6.57
N GLU A 22 -3.14 -5.62 -7.01
CA GLU A 22 -2.89 -5.26 -8.42
C GLU A 22 -1.42 -5.43 -8.82
N SER A 23 -0.50 -5.52 -7.85
CA SER A 23 0.93 -5.63 -8.10
C SER A 23 1.33 -7.03 -8.61
N ARG A 24 2.14 -7.05 -9.67
CA ARG A 24 2.70 -8.25 -10.32
C ARG A 24 4.24 -8.26 -10.31
N PRO A 25 4.89 -8.28 -9.13
CA PRO A 25 6.35 -8.32 -9.03
C PRO A 25 6.93 -9.68 -9.44
N ILE A 26 8.20 -9.68 -9.83
CA ILE A 26 9.01 -10.88 -10.08
C ILE A 26 9.68 -11.39 -8.79
N ASP A 27 10.12 -12.63 -8.81
CA ASP A 27 11.13 -13.15 -7.87
C ASP A 27 12.53 -12.80 -8.37
N ASP A 28 13.44 -12.45 -7.46
CA ASP A 28 14.86 -12.28 -7.75
C ASP A 28 15.74 -12.59 -6.52
N ALA A 29 17.06 -12.43 -6.67
CA ALA A 29 18.03 -12.65 -5.61
C ALA A 29 17.89 -11.69 -4.39
N LYS A 30 17.12 -10.62 -4.53
CA LYS A 30 16.89 -9.62 -3.47
C LYS A 30 15.58 -9.87 -2.71
N GLY A 31 14.68 -10.69 -3.24
CA GLY A 31 13.46 -11.09 -2.54
C GLY A 31 12.39 -11.64 -3.46
N SER A 32 11.45 -12.37 -2.85
CA SER A 32 10.34 -13.00 -3.57
C SER A 32 9.27 -12.00 -4.03
N ALA A 33 8.54 -12.37 -5.08
CA ALA A 33 7.36 -11.69 -5.55
C ALA A 33 6.31 -11.54 -4.43
N TRP A 34 6.17 -12.57 -3.58
CA TRP A 34 5.32 -12.51 -2.40
C TRP A 34 5.74 -11.41 -1.43
N TYR A 35 7.03 -11.35 -1.08
CA TYR A 35 7.54 -10.35 -0.15
C TYR A 35 7.38 -8.94 -0.72
N ARG A 36 7.69 -8.75 -2.00
CA ARG A 36 7.52 -7.47 -2.70
C ARG A 36 6.06 -7.03 -2.71
N ARG A 37 5.12 -7.95 -2.95
CA ARG A 37 3.68 -7.66 -2.88
C ARG A 37 3.24 -7.23 -1.48
N HIS A 38 3.72 -7.93 -0.45
CA HIS A 38 3.44 -7.55 0.94
C HIS A 38 4.01 -6.16 1.26
N MET A 39 5.23 -5.86 0.78
CA MET A 39 5.85 -4.56 0.97
C MET A 39 5.10 -3.43 0.27
N VAL A 40 4.44 -3.67 -0.87
CA VAL A 40 3.56 -2.66 -1.50
C VAL A 40 2.45 -2.25 -0.54
N GLU A 41 1.76 -3.19 0.11
CA GLU A 41 0.72 -2.88 1.09
C GLU A 41 1.28 -2.03 2.23
N VAL A 42 2.43 -2.44 2.81
CA VAL A 42 3.07 -1.72 3.91
C VAL A 42 3.46 -0.31 3.52
N LEU A 43 4.09 -0.13 2.36
CA LEU A 43 4.59 1.16 1.90
C LEU A 43 3.46 2.12 1.55
N VAL A 44 2.43 1.65 0.85
CA VAL A 44 1.26 2.48 0.50
C VAL A 44 0.53 2.94 1.76
N ARG A 45 0.30 2.04 2.72
CA ARG A 45 -0.29 2.39 4.01
C ARG A 45 0.51 3.47 4.72
N ARG A 46 1.83 3.28 4.86
CA ARG A 46 2.72 4.24 5.54
C ARG A 46 2.71 5.61 4.86
N ALA A 47 2.81 5.64 3.53
CA ALA A 47 2.81 6.88 2.76
C ALA A 47 1.50 7.65 2.89
N LEU A 48 0.34 6.98 2.81
CA LEU A 48 -0.94 7.65 2.97
C LEU A 48 -1.19 8.09 4.42
N THR A 49 -0.78 7.29 5.41
CA THR A 49 -0.84 7.70 6.83
C THR A 49 -0.01 8.94 7.10
N SER A 50 1.19 9.07 6.52
CA SER A 50 2.01 10.27 6.70
C SER A 50 1.40 11.53 6.08
N LEU A 51 0.52 11.38 5.07
CA LEU A 51 -0.18 12.49 4.42
C LEU A 51 -1.49 12.86 5.11
N GLY A 52 -2.18 11.90 5.72
CA GLY A 52 -3.50 12.06 6.34
C GLY A 52 -3.50 12.82 7.69
N GLY A 53 -2.35 13.31 8.16
CA GLY A 53 -2.22 13.97 9.45
C GLY A 53 -1.52 13.11 10.48
N GLY A 54 -0.25 12.78 10.24
CA GLY A 54 0.66 12.41 11.31
C GLY A 54 1.12 13.67 12.05
N ALA A 55 0.60 13.86 13.26
CA ALA A 55 1.43 14.38 14.35
C ALA A 55 2.46 13.31 14.76
#